data_AF-A0A1Z9JZB3-F1
#
_entry.id   AF-A0A1Z9JZB3-F1
#
_cell.length_a   1.000
_cell.length_b   1.000
_cell.length_c   1.000
_cell.angle_alpha   90.00
_cell.angle_beta   90.00
_cell.angle_gamma   90.00
#
_symmetry.space_group_name_H-M   'P 1'
#
loop_
_entity.id
_entity.type
_entity.pdbx_description
1 polymer ?
#
loop_
_entity_poly.entity_id
_entity_poly.type
_entity_poly.pdbx_seq_one_letter_code
_entity_poly.pdbx_strand_id
1 'polypeptide(L)'
;MLRNAHAKQVQLTILADQKANMLMGIILVALSVIVSNMAINDLNNMIAKVSFAVFCLVETISVMLSLLVVMPRLGPKIETETLDKTHNPLYFMHFLNVDKNTFNEIMLRNMENPELVYTLILNDFYDMGLGLKKKYLMLQRAYLTAAIGLIPASVILFSSAI
;
A
#
# COMPACT_ATOMS: atom_id res chain seq x y z
N MET A 1 6.44 23.12 -14.27
CA MET A 1 5.41 22.07 -14.44
C MET A 1 5.83 20.74 -13.81
N LEU A 2 6.92 20.11 -14.25
CA LEU A 2 7.41 18.81 -13.74
C LEU A 2 7.56 18.72 -12.22
N ARG A 3 8.16 19.74 -11.58
CA ARG A 3 8.28 19.81 -10.11
C ARG A 3 6.93 19.70 -9.39
N ASN A 4 5.89 20.35 -9.90
CA ASN A 4 4.57 20.31 -9.30
C ASN A 4 3.91 18.94 -9.49
N ALA A 5 4.10 18.31 -10.66
CA ALA A 5 3.61 16.95 -10.90
C ALA A 5 4.28 15.95 -9.96
N HIS A 6 5.60 16.00 -9.82
CA HIS A 6 6.39 15.20 -8.87
C HIS A 6 5.91 15.38 -7.43
N ALA A 7 5.74 16.63 -6.97
CA ALA A 7 5.21 16.92 -5.64
C ALA A 7 3.80 16.32 -5.43
N LYS A 8 2.94 16.38 -6.46
CA LYS A 8 1.61 15.74 -6.42
C LYS A 8 1.70 14.22 -6.33
N GLN A 9 2.64 13.59 -7.03
CA GLN A 9 2.85 12.15 -6.99
C GLN A 9 3.29 11.67 -5.60
N VAL A 10 4.20 12.41 -4.97
CA VAL A 10 4.60 12.17 -3.57
C VAL A 10 3.41 12.33 -2.63
N GLN A 11 2.61 13.40 -2.79
CA GLN A 11 1.39 13.61 -2.00
C GLN A 11 0.39 12.46 -2.15
N LEU A 12 0.16 11.96 -3.37
CA LEU A 12 -0.74 10.84 -3.62
C LEU A 12 -0.26 9.54 -2.96
N THR A 13 1.06 9.34 -2.91
CA THR A 13 1.69 8.19 -2.23
C THR A 13 1.43 8.26 -0.73
N ILE A 14 1.67 9.43 -0.12
CA ILE A 14 1.41 9.66 1.31
C ILE A 14 -0.09 9.48 1.62
N LEU A 15 -0.97 9.99 0.75
CA LEU A 15 -2.41 9.85 0.93
C LEU A 15 -2.87 8.39 0.87
N ALA A 16 -2.28 7.56 0.00
CA ALA A 16 -2.59 6.14 -0.07
C ALA A 16 -2.21 5.43 1.25
N ASP A 17 -1.04 5.76 1.81
CA ASP A 17 -0.58 5.21 3.08
C ASP A 17 -1.46 5.68 4.25
N GLN A 18 -1.89 6.94 4.24
CA GLN A 18 -2.85 7.48 5.21
C GLN A 18 -4.20 6.75 5.15
N LYS A 19 -4.73 6.51 3.95
CA LYS A 19 -5.99 5.76 3.76
C LYS A 19 -5.88 4.32 4.27
N ALA A 20 -4.76 3.64 4.00
CA ALA A 20 -4.52 2.29 4.51
C ALA A 20 -4.44 2.26 6.04
N ASN A 21 -3.73 3.21 6.66
CA ASN A 21 -3.64 3.33 8.11
C ASN A 21 -5.01 3.63 8.76
N MET A 22 -5.80 4.52 8.15
CA MET A 22 -7.16 4.81 8.63
C MET A 22 -8.07 3.58 8.54
N LEU A 23 -8.04 2.86 7.42
CA LEU A 23 -8.82 1.63 7.23
C LEU A 23 -8.46 0.59 8.30
N MET A 24 -7.16 0.33 8.51
CA MET A 24 -6.69 -0.56 9.56
C MET A 24 -7.18 -0.12 10.95
N GLY A 25 -7.07 1.17 11.28
CA GLY A 25 -7.52 1.70 12.55
C GLY A 25 -9.01 1.48 12.80
N ILE A 26 -9.84 1.71 11.79
CA ILE A 26 -11.28 1.45 11.85
C ILE A 26 -11.56 -0.03 12.10
N ILE A 27 -10.90 -0.93 11.38
CA ILE A 27 -11.10 -2.38 11.52
C ILE A 27 -10.66 -2.86 12.91
N LEU A 28 -9.52 -2.41 13.41
CA LEU A 28 -9.03 -2.78 14.74
C LEU A 28 -9.97 -2.31 15.86
N VAL A 29 -10.50 -1.09 15.76
CA VAL A 29 -11.51 -0.59 16.71
C VAL A 29 -12.79 -1.42 16.63
N ALA A 30 -13.29 -1.69 15.42
CA ALA A 30 -14.49 -2.51 15.23
C ALA A 30 -14.32 -3.93 15.80
N LEU A 31 -13.20 -4.59 15.50
CA LEU A 31 -12.87 -5.90 16.06
C LEU A 31 -12.82 -5.86 17.59
N SER A 32 -12.15 -4.87 18.18
CA SER A 32 -12.07 -4.74 19.64
C SER A 32 -13.45 -4.61 20.29
N VAL A 33 -14.35 -3.81 19.71
CA VAL A 33 -15.71 -3.60 20.24
C VAL A 33 -16.56 -4.86 20.09
N ILE A 34 -16.50 -5.52 18.94
CA ILE A 34 -17.34 -6.71 18.68
C ILE A 34 -16.85 -7.89 19.51
N VAL A 35 -15.53 -8.13 19.59
CA VAL A 35 -14.94 -9.18 20.45
C VAL A 35 -15.32 -8.98 21.91
N SER A 36 -15.22 -7.74 22.42
CA SER A 36 -15.61 -7.41 23.80
C SER A 36 -17.09 -7.71 24.07
N ASN A 37 -17.98 -7.31 23.15
CA ASN A 37 -19.41 -7.60 23.26
C ASN A 37 -19.73 -9.11 23.19
N MET A 38 -19.00 -9.88 22.38
CA MET A 38 -19.14 -11.34 22.31
C MET A 38 -18.65 -12.04 23.58
N ALA A 39 -17.59 -11.52 24.22
CA ALA A 39 -17.06 -12.10 25.46
C ALA A 39 -18.01 -11.89 26.65
N ILE A 40 -18.76 -10.79 26.66
CA ILE A 40 -19.75 -10.47 27.69
C ILE A 40 -21.06 -11.23 27.47
N ASN A 41 -21.51 -11.31 26.22
CA ASN A 41 -22.77 -11.96 25.87
C ASN A 41 -22.51 -13.40 25.42
N ASP A 42 -22.71 -14.35 26.32
CA ASP A 42 -22.55 -15.78 26.04
C ASP A 42 -23.61 -16.24 25.02
N LEU A 43 -23.27 -16.17 23.74
CA LEU A 43 -24.18 -16.50 22.65
C LEU A 43 -24.36 -18.01 22.56
N ASN A 44 -25.50 -18.50 23.04
CA ASN A 44 -25.93 -19.88 22.82
C ASN A 44 -26.27 -20.17 21.34
N ASN A 45 -26.35 -19.15 20.48
CA ASN A 45 -26.66 -19.31 19.07
C ASN A 45 -25.41 -19.68 18.25
N MET A 46 -25.38 -20.90 17.72
CA MET A 46 -24.31 -21.41 16.86
C MET A 46 -24.10 -20.56 15.59
N ILE A 47 -25.17 -19.99 15.03
CA ILE A 47 -25.12 -19.14 13.84
C ILE A 47 -24.34 -17.85 14.13
N ALA A 48 -24.54 -17.25 15.30
CA ALA A 48 -23.83 -16.04 15.69
C ALA A 48 -22.32 -16.29 15.89
N LYS A 49 -21.96 -17.43 16.52
CA LYS A 49 -20.55 -17.83 16.68
C LYS A 49 -19.85 -18.03 15.33
N VAL A 50 -20.50 -18.71 14.38
CA VAL A 50 -19.95 -18.95 13.04
C VAL A 50 -19.80 -17.63 12.27
N SER A 51 -20.83 -16.79 12.25
CA SER A 51 -20.78 -15.48 11.58
C SER A 51 -19.71 -14.56 12.16
N PHE A 52 -19.51 -14.57 13.48
CA PHE A 52 -18.43 -13.83 14.14
C PHE A 52 -17.04 -14.37 13.76
N ALA A 53 -16.86 -15.69 13.70
CA ALA A 53 -15.60 -16.28 13.26
C ALA A 53 -15.27 -15.89 11.80
N VAL A 54 -16.26 -15.91 10.91
CA VAL A 54 -16.11 -15.47 9.52
C VAL A 54 -15.77 -13.98 9.45
N PHE A 55 -16.48 -13.13 10.22
CA PHE A 55 -16.17 -11.70 10.31
C PHE A 55 -14.71 -11.46 10.71
N CYS A 56 -14.26 -12.08 11.81
CA CYS A 56 -12.88 -11.95 12.29
C CYS A 56 -11.84 -12.39 11.25
N LEU A 57 -12.09 -13.50 10.54
CA LEU A 57 -11.19 -13.98 9.48
C LEU A 57 -11.11 -12.99 8.32
N VAL A 58 -12.25 -12.51 7.82
CA VAL A 58 -12.30 -11.58 6.68
C VAL A 58 -11.66 -10.22 7.03
N GLU A 59 -11.93 -9.70 8.23
CA GLU A 59 -11.32 -8.46 8.70
C GLU A 59 -9.81 -8.60 8.92
N THR A 60 -9.34 -9.75 9.42
CA THR A 60 -7.90 -10.02 9.53
C THR A 60 -7.22 -9.98 8.16
N ILE A 61 -7.85 -10.56 7.13
CA ILE A 61 -7.34 -10.50 5.75
C ILE A 61 -7.30 -9.05 5.26
N SER A 62 -8.34 -8.26 5.55
CA SER A 62 -8.39 -6.84 5.18
C SER A 62 -7.26 -6.00 5.82
N VAL A 63 -7.00 -6.23 7.11
CA VAL A 63 -5.88 -5.60 7.83
C VAL A 63 -4.54 -6.01 7.22
N MET A 64 -4.36 -7.30 6.90
CA MET A 64 -3.14 -7.78 6.23
C MET A 64 -2.93 -7.12 4.86
N LEU A 65 -3.98 -6.96 4.06
CA LEU A 65 -3.89 -6.22 2.80
C LEU A 65 -3.54 -4.75 3.01
N SER A 66 -4.09 -4.11 4.04
CA SER A 66 -3.77 -2.73 4.41
C SER A 66 -2.31 -2.58 4.86
N LEU A 67 -1.78 -3.54 5.62
CA LEU A 67 -0.35 -3.61 5.99
C LEU A 67 0.54 -3.63 4.75
N LEU A 68 0.19 -4.44 3.74
CA LEU A 68 0.98 -4.55 2.52
C LEU A 68 1.00 -3.27 1.66
N VAL A 69 0.06 -2.33 1.88
CA VAL A 69 0.09 -1.01 1.25
C VAL A 69 1.17 -0.13 1.89
N VAL A 70 1.25 -0.17 3.23
CA VAL A 70 2.18 0.64 4.05
C VAL A 70 3.58 0.03 4.11
N MET A 71 3.69 -1.28 3.90
CA MET A 71 4.95 -2.01 3.94
C MET A 71 6.00 -1.38 3.01
N PRO A 72 7.22 -1.11 3.52
CA PRO A 72 8.31 -0.62 2.68
C PRO A 72 8.63 -1.67 1.63
N ARG A 73 8.49 -1.32 0.35
CA ARG A 73 8.81 -2.22 -0.75
C ARG A 73 10.27 -2.05 -1.11
N LEU A 74 11.02 -3.13 -0.94
CA LEU A 74 12.35 -3.24 -1.51
C LEU A 74 12.17 -3.45 -3.02
N GLY A 75 12.71 -2.55 -3.83
CA GLY A 75 12.75 -2.73 -5.29
C GLY A 75 13.62 -3.94 -5.67
N PRO A 76 13.49 -4.45 -6.90
CA PRO A 76 14.36 -5.52 -7.37
C PRO A 76 15.84 -5.09 -7.26
N LYS A 77 16.71 -5.99 -6.79
CA LYS A 77 18.16 -5.79 -6.85
C LYS A 77 18.54 -5.68 -8.34
N ILE A 78 19.27 -4.64 -8.69
CA ILE A 78 19.83 -4.49 -10.04
C ILE A 78 21.26 -4.97 -10.02
N GLU A 79 21.64 -5.77 -11.02
CA GLU A 79 23.02 -6.07 -11.35
C GLU A 79 23.65 -4.87 -12.08
N THR A 80 24.78 -4.40 -11.55
CA THR A 80 25.49 -3.16 -11.92
C THR A 80 25.79 -3.00 -13.42
N GLU A 81 25.84 -4.09 -14.19
CA GLU A 81 26.15 -4.08 -15.62
C GLU A 81 25.02 -3.53 -16.52
N THR A 82 23.80 -3.37 -16.00
CA THR A 82 22.61 -2.99 -16.82
C THR A 82 22.13 -1.54 -16.61
N LEU A 83 22.84 -0.77 -15.77
CA LEU A 83 22.42 0.60 -15.40
C LEU A 83 22.38 1.56 -16.60
N ASP A 84 23.21 1.33 -17.61
CA ASP A 84 23.41 2.26 -18.74
C ASP A 84 22.27 2.25 -19.78
N LYS A 85 21.32 1.30 -19.71
CA LYS A 85 20.28 1.16 -20.75
C LYS A 85 18.85 0.95 -20.28
N THR A 86 18.62 0.61 -19.01
CA THR A 86 17.28 0.11 -18.61
C THR A 86 16.71 0.72 -17.33
N HIS A 87 17.51 1.34 -16.48
CA HIS A 87 17.05 1.74 -15.15
C HIS A 87 17.41 3.18 -14.82
N ASN A 88 16.45 3.91 -14.27
CA ASN A 88 16.64 5.30 -13.88
C ASN A 88 17.56 5.40 -12.64
N PRO A 89 18.75 6.03 -12.75
CA PRO A 89 19.69 6.21 -11.64
C PRO A 89 19.16 7.13 -10.53
N LEU A 90 18.10 7.90 -10.75
CA LEU A 90 17.47 8.73 -9.71
C LEU A 90 16.62 7.88 -8.73
N TYR A 91 16.27 6.64 -9.09
CA TYR A 91 15.44 5.81 -8.24
C TYR A 91 16.21 5.29 -7.02
N PHE A 92 15.63 5.49 -5.83
CA PHE A 92 16.26 5.20 -4.55
C PHE A 92 16.88 3.79 -4.44
N MET A 93 16.16 2.77 -4.89
CA MET A 93 16.65 1.39 -4.78
C MET A 93 17.77 1.08 -5.78
N HIS A 94 17.86 1.82 -6.88
CA HIS A 94 18.79 1.52 -7.96
C HIS A 94 20.17 2.10 -7.67
N PHE A 95 20.26 3.35 -7.20
CA PHE A 95 21.55 3.95 -6.89
C PHE A 95 22.23 3.31 -5.67
N LEU A 96 21.48 2.73 -4.74
CA LEU A 96 22.05 2.03 -3.57
C LEU A 96 22.90 0.80 -3.94
N ASN A 97 22.74 0.28 -5.16
CA ASN A 97 23.53 -0.85 -5.66
C ASN A 97 24.80 -0.40 -6.42
N VAL A 98 25.08 0.91 -6.50
CA VAL A 98 26.16 1.49 -7.30
C VAL A 98 27.17 2.18 -6.39
N ASP A 99 28.47 2.04 -6.68
CA ASP A 99 29.51 2.77 -5.96
C ASP A 99 29.35 4.28 -6.16
N LYS A 100 29.68 5.07 -5.13
CA LYS A 100 29.54 6.53 -5.14
C LYS A 100 30.29 7.18 -6.32
N ASN A 101 31.47 6.67 -6.67
CA ASN A 101 32.25 7.24 -7.77
C ASN A 101 31.58 6.98 -9.12
N THR A 102 31.12 5.74 -9.34
CA THR A 102 30.38 5.35 -10.54
C THR A 102 29.07 6.13 -10.67
N PHE A 103 28.35 6.33 -9.58
CA PHE A 103 27.14 7.15 -9.57
C PHE A 103 27.42 8.60 -9.98
N ASN A 104 28.47 9.22 -9.41
CA ASN A 104 28.86 10.58 -9.76
C ASN A 104 29.24 10.71 -11.24
N GLU A 105 30.00 9.75 -11.77
CA GLU A 105 30.39 9.74 -13.19
C GLU A 105 29.17 9.65 -14.12
N ILE A 106 28.24 8.73 -13.84
CA ILE A 106 26.98 8.58 -14.58
C ILE A 106 26.16 9.87 -14.50
N MET A 107 26.01 10.47 -13.32
CA MET A 107 25.22 11.68 -13.15
C MET A 107 25.84 12.87 -13.86
N LEU A 108 27.15 13.10 -13.71
CA LEU A 108 27.85 14.19 -14.38
C LEU A 108 27.73 14.07 -15.90
N ARG A 109 27.92 12.87 -16.46
CA ARG A 109 27.76 12.61 -17.90
C ARG A 109 26.34 12.91 -18.39
N ASN A 110 25.32 12.52 -17.63
CA ASN A 110 23.93 12.82 -17.99
C ASN A 110 23.58 14.30 -17.85
N MET A 111 24.26 15.04 -16.96
CA MET A 111 24.06 16.48 -16.77
C MET A 111 24.68 17.34 -17.88
N GLU A 112 25.56 16.79 -18.72
CA GLU A 112 26.14 17.50 -19.87
C GLU A 112 25.09 17.86 -20.93
N ASN A 113 24.00 17.09 -21.02
CA ASN A 113 22.91 17.35 -21.96
C ASN A 113 21.57 17.56 -21.21
N PRO A 114 20.94 18.74 -21.31
CA PRO A 114 19.67 19.02 -20.64
C PRO A 114 18.54 18.04 -21.04
N GLU A 115 18.53 17.52 -22.27
CA GLU A 115 17.53 16.55 -22.73
C GLU A 115 17.61 15.21 -21.97
N LEU A 116 18.83 14.75 -21.67
CA LEU A 116 19.05 13.54 -20.87
C LEU A 116 18.55 13.74 -19.44
N VAL A 117 18.83 14.90 -18.84
CA VAL A 117 18.33 15.24 -17.50
C VAL A 117 16.80 15.21 -17.44
N TYR A 118 16.11 15.81 -18.42
CA TYR A 118 14.65 15.78 -18.46
C TYR A 118 14.11 14.37 -18.66
N THR A 119 14.75 13.56 -19.51
CA THR A 119 14.37 12.16 -19.73
C THR A 119 14.47 11.34 -18.45
N LEU A 120 15.55 11.52 -17.67
CA LEU A 120 15.72 10.86 -16.38
C LEU A 120 14.61 11.22 -15.38
N ILE A 121 14.26 12.51 -15.29
CA ILE A 121 13.19 13.00 -14.41
C ILE A 121 11.80 12.48 -14.84
N LEU A 122 11.57 12.36 -16.15
CA LEU A 122 10.33 11.80 -16.70
C LEU A 122 10.20 10.30 -16.42
N ASN A 123 11.29 9.55 -16.58
CA ASN A 123 11.33 8.13 -16.25
C ASN A 123 11.09 7.90 -14.76
N ASP A 124 11.71 8.70 -13.88
CA ASP A 124 11.45 8.68 -12.43
C ASP A 124 9.97 8.90 -12.11
N PHE A 125 9.38 9.92 -12.72
CA PHE A 125 7.98 10.25 -12.56
C PHE A 125 7.06 9.08 -12.97
N TYR A 126 7.37 8.45 -14.11
CA TYR A 126 6.61 7.33 -14.64
C TYR A 126 6.70 6.09 -13.72
N ASP A 127 7.89 5.78 -13.24
CA ASP A 127 8.15 4.65 -12.34
C ASP A 127 7.44 4.84 -10.98
N MET A 128 7.47 6.06 -10.43
CA MET A 128 6.66 6.43 -9.26
C MET A 128 5.16 6.24 -9.53
N GLY A 129 4.69 6.56 -10.75
CA GLY A 129 3.35 6.28 -11.26
C GLY A 129 2.94 4.81 -11.15
N LEU A 130 3.79 3.92 -11.65
CA LEU A 130 3.57 2.47 -11.61
C LEU A 130 3.54 1.94 -10.17
N GLY A 131 4.44 2.42 -9.31
CA GLY A 131 4.45 2.09 -7.88
C GLY A 131 3.14 2.48 -7.19
N LEU A 132 2.64 3.68 -7.48
CA LEU A 132 1.38 4.20 -6.95
C LEU A 132 0.18 3.35 -7.39
N LYS A 133 0.10 2.99 -8.67
CA LYS A 133 -0.97 2.11 -9.19
C LYS A 133 -1.05 0.80 -8.41
N LYS A 134 0.10 0.17 -8.13
CA LYS A 134 0.14 -1.06 -7.33
C LYS A 134 -0.35 -0.85 -5.90
N LYS A 135 -0.01 0.27 -5.25
CA LYS A 135 -0.53 0.62 -3.90
C LYS A 135 -2.06 0.78 -3.92
N TYR A 136 -2.60 1.52 -4.88
CA TYR A 136 -4.04 1.76 -5.00
C TYR A 136 -4.84 0.48 -5.27
N LEU A 137 -4.33 -0.44 -6.09
CA LEU A 137 -4.99 -1.74 -6.33
C LEU A 137 -5.08 -2.58 -5.05
N MET A 138 -4.01 -2.60 -4.24
CA MET A 138 -4.01 -3.32 -2.97
C MET A 138 -4.95 -2.67 -1.95
N LEU A 139 -4.97 -1.34 -1.92
CA LEU A 139 -5.90 -0.57 -1.09
C LEU A 139 -7.36 -0.84 -1.51
N GLN A 140 -7.66 -0.84 -2.81
CA GLN A 140 -9.00 -1.15 -3.32
C GLN A 140 -9.45 -2.55 -2.90
N ARG A 141 -8.55 -3.54 -2.98
CA ARG A 141 -8.82 -4.90 -2.51
C ARG A 141 -9.09 -4.89 -1.00
N ALA A 142 -8.27 -4.21 -0.19
CA ALA A 142 -8.49 -4.11 1.25
C ALA A 142 -9.89 -3.57 1.60
N TYR A 143 -10.30 -2.46 0.95
CA TYR A 143 -11.64 -1.90 1.15
C TYR A 143 -12.75 -2.88 0.75
N LEU A 144 -12.59 -3.59 -0.36
CA LEU A 144 -13.57 -4.58 -0.80
C LEU A 144 -13.68 -5.74 0.20
N THR A 145 -12.55 -6.25 0.69
CA THR A 145 -12.52 -7.32 1.69
C THR A 145 -13.17 -6.88 3.00
N ALA A 146 -12.85 -5.68 3.49
CA ALA A 146 -13.50 -5.10 4.68
C ALA A 146 -15.02 -4.99 4.49
N ALA A 147 -15.46 -4.46 3.34
CA ALA A 147 -16.88 -4.29 3.06
C ALA A 147 -17.63 -5.63 3.04
N ILE A 148 -17.03 -6.68 2.49
CA ILE A 148 -17.59 -8.04 2.50
C ILE A 148 -17.65 -8.59 3.95
N GLY A 149 -16.64 -8.29 4.77
CA GLY A 149 -16.59 -8.66 6.19
C GLY A 149 -17.78 -8.14 6.99
N LEU A 150 -18.23 -6.91 6.72
CA LEU A 150 -19.35 -6.31 7.43
C LEU A 150 -20.72 -6.96 7.16
N ILE A 151 -20.88 -7.70 6.06
CA ILE A 151 -22.14 -8.34 5.69
C ILE A 151 -22.60 -9.34 6.78
N PRO A 152 -21.81 -10.35 7.19
CA PRO A 152 -22.21 -11.26 8.26
C PRO A 152 -22.44 -10.57 9.61
N ALA A 153 -21.73 -9.48 9.92
CA ALA A 153 -21.98 -8.71 11.14
C ALA A 153 -23.40 -8.09 11.17
N SER A 154 -23.89 -7.61 10.02
CA SER A 154 -25.26 -7.09 9.91
C SER A 154 -26.33 -8.16 10.14
N VAL A 155 -26.05 -9.41 9.73
CA VAL A 155 -26.97 -10.56 9.91
C VAL A 155 -27.10 -10.94 11.39
N ILE A 156 -26.01 -10.87 12.17
CA ILE A 156 -26.02 -11.13 13.62
C ILE A 156 -26.91 -10.11 14.33
N LEU A 157 -26.76 -8.81 14.02
CA LEU A 157 -27.57 -7.74 14.63
C LEU A 157 -29.06 -7.90 14.35
N PHE A 158 -29.44 -8.21 13.10
CA PHE A 158 -30.85 -8.38 12.74
C PHE A 158 -31.44 -9.68 13.30
N SER A 159 -30.66 -10.76 13.43
CA SER A 159 -31.13 -12.00 14.06
C SER A 159 -31.37 -11.86 15.56
N SER A 160 -30.76 -10.87 16.23
CA SER A 160 -31.01 -10.58 17.65
C SER A 160 -32.18 -9.60 17.89
N ALA A 161 -32.74 -9.02 16.83
CA ALA A 161 -33.85 -8.06 16.90
C ALA A 161 -35.24 -8.69 16.61
N ILE A 162 -35.29 -10.00 16.35
CA ILE A 162 -36.51 -10.80 16.13
C ILE A 162 -36.60 -11.81 17.27
#